data_AF-A0A952QG92-F1
#
_entry.id   AF-A0A952QG92-F1
#
_cell.length_a   1.000
_cell.length_b   1.000
_cell.length_c   1.000
_cell.angle_alpha   90.00
_cell.angle_beta   90.00
_cell.angle_gamma   90.00
#
_symmetry.space_group_name_H-M   'P 1'
#
loop_
_entity.id
_entity.type
_entity.pdbx_description
1 polymer ?
#
loop_
_entity_poly.entity_id
_entity_poly.type
_entity_poly.pdbx_seq_one_letter_code
_entity_poly.pdbx_strand_id
1 'polypeptide(L)'
;MAKMRLLVFVLAVSLSLVGCTERFGGGPNSLSRSGNDLLVAVCEPIDVREIYGAASGETGRQVFLDLHGEAKVAPETVLKSGVATEGLDGYFEQVDLEKVNTISIKFEGVGKGASWSSIFDSSGPIEIPSEGWLQTSGEVTDDPCR
;
A
#
# COMPACT_ATOMS: atom_id res chain seq x y z
N MET A 1 -66.96 -5.79 -19.09
CA MET A 1 -66.33 -6.86 -18.27
C MET A 1 -64.85 -6.55 -18.19
N ALA A 2 -64.37 -6.24 -16.99
CA ALA A 2 -62.97 -6.02 -16.71
C ALA A 2 -62.19 -7.35 -16.74
N LYS A 3 -60.99 -7.35 -17.32
CA LYS A 3 -59.95 -8.33 -17.03
C LYS A 3 -58.64 -7.61 -16.77
N MET A 4 -58.43 -7.39 -15.48
CA MET A 4 -57.20 -6.96 -14.82
C MET A 4 -56.16 -8.09 -14.87
N ARG A 5 -54.87 -7.71 -14.70
CA ARG A 5 -53.64 -8.49 -14.42
C ARG A 5 -52.63 -8.41 -15.58
N LEU A 6 -51.35 -8.12 -15.38
CA LEU A 6 -50.55 -7.95 -14.17
C LEU A 6 -49.32 -7.16 -14.65
N LEU A 7 -49.10 -5.92 -14.18
CA LEU A 7 -47.82 -5.25 -14.38
C LEU A 7 -46.83 -5.94 -13.44
N VAL A 8 -45.91 -6.73 -13.99
CA VAL A 8 -44.75 -7.22 -13.24
C VAL A 8 -43.86 -6.01 -13.00
N PHE A 9 -43.89 -5.49 -11.77
CA PHE A 9 -42.87 -4.57 -11.27
C PHE A 9 -41.56 -5.35 -11.20
N VAL A 10 -40.68 -5.15 -12.18
CA VAL A 10 -39.27 -5.47 -12.01
C VAL A 10 -38.75 -4.44 -11.02
N LEU A 11 -38.68 -4.84 -9.74
CA LEU A 11 -37.89 -4.14 -8.74
C LEU A 11 -36.43 -4.21 -9.21
N ALA A 12 -35.98 -3.18 -9.91
CA ALA A 12 -34.57 -2.90 -10.06
C ALA A 12 -34.07 -2.57 -8.66
N VAL A 13 -33.52 -3.56 -7.96
CA VAL A 13 -32.69 -3.34 -6.78
C VAL A 13 -31.48 -2.57 -7.30
N SER A 14 -31.54 -1.24 -7.19
CA SER A 14 -30.36 -0.41 -7.29
C SER A 14 -29.49 -0.77 -6.09
N LEU A 15 -28.63 -1.77 -6.25
CA LEU A 15 -27.44 -1.88 -5.43
C LEU A 15 -26.64 -0.60 -5.67
N SER A 16 -26.78 0.34 -4.75
CA SER A 16 -25.83 1.43 -4.60
C SER A 16 -24.46 0.79 -4.42
N LEU A 17 -23.60 0.84 -5.44
CA LEU A 17 -22.16 0.58 -5.28
C LEU A 17 -21.58 1.72 -4.43
N VAL A 18 -21.81 1.66 -3.12
CA VAL A 18 -21.05 2.43 -2.14
C VAL A 18 -19.91 1.52 -1.72
N GLY A 19 -18.82 1.53 -2.48
CA GLY A 19 -17.71 0.60 -2.24
C GLY A 19 -16.39 0.96 -2.94
N CYS A 20 -16.22 2.20 -3.40
CA CYS A 20 -14.96 2.63 -4.03
C CYS A 20 -14.48 3.94 -3.41
N THR A 21 -14.18 3.95 -2.11
CA THR A 21 -13.45 5.07 -1.48
C THR A 21 -11.98 4.75 -1.24
N GLU A 22 -11.54 3.53 -1.54
CA GLU A 22 -10.17 3.10 -1.38
C GLU A 22 -9.43 3.14 -2.71
N ARG A 23 -8.19 3.60 -2.67
CA ARG A 23 -7.29 3.61 -3.81
C ARG A 23 -6.00 2.92 -3.41
N PHE A 24 -5.83 1.73 -3.96
CA PHE A 24 -4.58 1.01 -3.95
C PHE A 24 -4.01 1.04 -5.36
N GLY A 25 -2.71 1.26 -5.52
CA GLY A 25 -2.11 1.09 -6.83
C GLY A 25 -0.72 1.68 -7.02
N GLY A 26 -0.04 1.11 -8.02
CA GLY A 26 1.30 1.46 -8.46
C GLY A 26 2.38 0.66 -7.73
N GLY A 27 3.56 0.56 -8.36
CA GLY A 27 4.82 0.03 -7.80
C GLY A 27 4.82 -1.44 -7.31
N PRO A 28 6.00 -2.06 -7.17
CA PRO A 28 6.12 -3.48 -6.84
C PRO A 28 6.29 -3.68 -5.32
N ASN A 29 5.35 -3.26 -4.49
CA ASN A 29 5.43 -3.54 -3.05
C ASN A 29 4.07 -3.82 -2.42
N SER A 30 4.13 -4.41 -1.24
CA SER A 30 3.00 -4.69 -0.37
C SER A 30 3.32 -4.31 1.06
N LEU A 31 2.27 -4.15 1.88
CA LEU A 31 2.39 -3.73 3.27
C LEU A 31 1.93 -4.82 4.23
N SER A 32 2.62 -4.94 5.34
CA SER A 32 2.17 -5.71 6.49
C SER A 32 2.55 -4.98 7.77
N ARG A 33 2.10 -5.47 8.92
CA ARG A 33 2.57 -4.96 10.22
C ARG A 33 3.01 -6.09 11.13
N SER A 34 4.03 -5.83 11.93
CA SER A 34 4.46 -6.71 13.01
C SER A 34 4.52 -5.91 14.31
N GLY A 35 3.53 -6.09 15.17
CA GLY A 35 3.31 -5.20 16.31
C GLY A 35 3.02 -3.77 15.83
N ASN A 36 3.88 -2.84 16.21
CA ASN A 36 3.81 -1.43 15.80
C ASN A 36 4.69 -1.10 14.58
N ASP A 37 5.43 -2.07 14.05
CA ASP A 37 6.32 -1.84 12.92
C ASP A 37 5.57 -2.03 11.60
N LEU A 38 5.66 -1.03 10.72
CA LEU A 38 5.27 -1.17 9.31
C LEU A 38 6.33 -1.99 8.58
N LEU A 39 5.89 -2.96 7.80
CA LEU A 39 6.73 -3.78 6.92
C LEU A 39 6.43 -3.42 5.47
N VAL A 40 7.48 -3.32 4.66
CA VAL A 40 7.36 -3.10 3.21
C VAL A 40 8.08 -4.24 2.50
N ALA A 41 7.33 -5.09 1.79
CA ALA A 41 7.94 -6.09 0.92
C ALA A 41 8.17 -5.50 -0.47
N VAL A 42 9.34 -5.79 -1.05
CA VAL A 42 9.68 -5.42 -2.43
C VAL A 42 9.44 -6.63 -3.33
N CYS A 43 8.56 -6.53 -4.32
CA CYS A 43 8.02 -7.67 -5.04
C CYS A 43 8.57 -7.90 -6.44
N GLU A 44 9.40 -6.98 -6.91
CA GLU A 44 10.20 -7.15 -8.12
C GLU A 44 11.66 -6.90 -7.76
N PRO A 45 12.63 -7.50 -8.47
CA PRO A 45 14.02 -7.11 -8.33
C PRO A 45 14.20 -5.66 -8.80
N ILE A 46 14.83 -4.82 -7.97
CA ILE A 46 15.08 -3.41 -8.30
C ILE A 46 16.51 -3.03 -7.95
N ASP A 47 17.23 -2.48 -8.93
CA ASP A 47 18.45 -1.72 -8.68
C ASP A 47 18.04 -0.30 -8.28
N VAL A 48 18.18 0.04 -6.99
CA VAL A 48 17.68 1.29 -6.38
C VAL A 48 18.83 2.25 -6.04
N ARG A 49 18.54 3.55 -6.08
CA ARG A 49 19.38 4.62 -5.53
C ARG A 49 18.77 5.31 -4.31
N GLU A 50 17.43 5.28 -4.23
CA GLU A 50 16.65 5.93 -3.18
C GLU A 50 15.37 5.11 -2.93
N ILE A 51 15.00 4.97 -1.66
CA ILE A 51 13.70 4.47 -1.23
C ILE A 51 13.12 5.50 -0.27
N TYR A 52 11.98 6.06 -0.64
CA TYR A 52 11.30 7.11 0.12
C TYR A 52 9.90 6.65 0.49
N GLY A 53 9.49 6.85 1.74
CA GLY A 53 8.16 6.53 2.23
C GLY A 53 7.61 7.61 3.13
N ALA A 54 6.36 7.98 2.89
CA ALA A 54 5.64 8.94 3.69
C ALA A 54 4.23 8.46 4.01
N ALA A 55 3.82 8.66 5.26
CA ALA A 55 2.48 8.43 5.76
C ALA A 55 1.80 9.79 5.94
N SER A 56 0.51 9.88 5.65
CA SER A 56 -0.31 11.05 5.92
C SER A 56 -1.57 10.62 6.68
N GLY A 57 -2.06 11.53 7.52
CA GLY A 57 -3.13 11.26 8.46
C GLY A 57 -3.75 12.54 9.00
N GLU A 58 -4.58 12.38 10.04
CA GLU A 58 -5.21 13.52 10.73
C GLU A 58 -4.18 14.50 11.32
N THR A 59 -3.00 13.99 11.70
CA THR A 59 -1.92 14.77 12.31
C THR A 59 -0.96 15.39 11.30
N GLY A 60 -1.22 15.23 10.00
CA GLY A 60 -0.37 15.71 8.91
C GLY A 60 0.49 14.62 8.28
N ARG A 61 1.55 15.04 7.58
CA ARG A 61 2.46 14.15 6.84
C ARG A 61 3.71 13.84 7.67
N GLN A 62 4.06 12.57 7.76
CA GLN A 62 5.29 12.04 8.35
C GLN A 62 6.11 11.31 7.29
N VAL A 63 7.39 11.65 7.17
CA VAL A 63 8.35 10.81 6.43
C VAL A 63 8.83 9.73 7.38
N PHE A 64 8.74 8.47 6.96
CA PHE A 64 9.13 7.34 7.82
C PHE A 64 10.19 6.47 7.18
N LEU A 65 10.46 6.63 5.87
CA LEU A 65 11.45 5.85 5.15
C LEU A 65 12.19 6.81 4.22
N ASP A 66 13.51 6.88 4.37
CA ASP A 66 14.36 7.74 3.55
C ASP A 66 15.75 7.09 3.49
N LEU A 67 15.94 6.24 2.50
CA LEU A 67 17.14 5.43 2.30
C LEU A 67 17.81 5.86 0.99
N HIS A 68 19.13 6.07 1.03
CA HIS A 68 19.93 6.54 -0.09
C HIS A 68 21.14 5.65 -0.30
N GLY A 69 21.54 5.45 -1.55
CA GLY A 69 22.69 4.64 -1.93
C GLY A 69 22.33 3.65 -3.03
N GLU A 70 23.33 3.07 -3.68
CA GLU A 70 23.11 2.11 -4.75
C GLU A 70 23.05 0.69 -4.20
N ALA A 71 21.89 0.05 -4.33
CA ALA A 71 21.67 -1.32 -3.87
C ALA A 71 20.86 -2.13 -4.88
N LYS A 72 21.05 -3.45 -4.86
CA LYS A 72 20.22 -4.40 -5.61
C LYS A 72 19.28 -5.08 -4.63
N VAL A 73 18.01 -4.72 -4.67
CA VAL A 73 16.99 -5.30 -3.80
C VAL A 73 16.39 -6.51 -4.50
N ALA A 74 16.50 -7.68 -3.88
CA ALA A 74 15.89 -8.90 -4.38
C ALA A 74 14.36 -8.87 -4.16
N PRO A 75 13.56 -9.59 -4.97
CA PRO A 75 12.15 -9.77 -4.68
C PRO A 75 11.97 -10.43 -3.29
N GLU A 76 10.83 -10.16 -2.67
CA GLU A 76 10.46 -10.57 -1.31
C GLU A 76 11.37 -10.01 -0.19
N THR A 77 12.27 -9.06 -0.50
CA THR A 77 13.02 -8.34 0.54
C THR A 77 12.05 -7.51 1.37
N VAL A 78 12.07 -7.72 2.70
CA VAL A 78 11.24 -6.96 3.63
C VAL A 78 12.07 -5.87 4.31
N LEU A 79 11.68 -4.62 4.09
CA LEU A 79 12.21 -3.46 4.80
C LEU A 79 11.47 -3.31 6.13
N LYS A 80 12.22 -3.05 7.20
CA LYS A 80 11.70 -2.87 8.56
C LYS A 80 12.55 -1.87 9.34
N SER A 81 11.91 -1.11 10.23
CA SER A 81 12.57 -0.26 11.22
C SER A 81 13.67 -1.00 12.01
N GLY A 82 14.81 -0.33 12.22
CA GLY A 82 15.94 -0.88 12.97
C GLY A 82 16.74 -1.98 12.25
N VAL A 83 16.37 -2.35 11.03
CA VAL A 83 17.13 -3.30 10.19
C VAL A 83 17.80 -2.52 9.07
N ALA A 84 19.14 -2.56 9.03
CA ALA A 84 19.90 -1.94 7.95
C ALA A 84 19.72 -2.70 6.64
N THR A 85 19.62 -1.98 5.52
CA THR A 85 19.62 -2.56 4.17
C THR A 85 21.00 -2.36 3.56
N GLU A 86 21.65 -3.43 3.10
CA GLU A 86 22.99 -3.34 2.53
C GLU A 86 23.02 -2.39 1.31
N GLY A 87 24.02 -1.51 1.27
CA GLY A 87 24.18 -0.52 0.20
C GLY A 87 23.27 0.70 0.31
N LEU A 88 22.41 0.78 1.34
CA LEU A 88 21.55 1.92 1.62
C LEU A 88 21.80 2.49 3.02
N ASP A 89 22.03 3.79 3.08
CA ASP A 89 22.15 4.57 4.31
C ASP A 89 20.90 5.43 4.51
N GLY A 90 20.45 5.59 5.75
CA GLY A 90 19.30 6.44 6.07
C GLY A 90 18.51 5.96 7.26
N TYR A 91 17.21 6.23 7.25
CA TYR A 91 16.31 5.86 8.34
C TYR A 91 15.04 5.15 7.87
N PHE A 92 14.55 4.27 8.74
CA PHE A 92 13.19 3.73 8.71
C PHE A 92 12.62 3.86 10.14
N GLU A 93 11.69 4.79 10.32
CA GLU A 93 10.99 5.08 11.57
C GLU A 93 9.64 4.34 11.69
N GLN A 94 9.14 4.26 12.92
CA GLN A 94 7.80 3.74 13.20
C GLN A 94 6.72 4.71 12.73
N VAL A 95 5.58 4.16 12.34
CA VAL A 95 4.40 4.90 11.88
C VAL A 95 3.24 4.62 12.83
N ASP A 96 2.56 5.67 13.30
CA ASP A 96 1.31 5.52 14.06
C ASP A 96 0.16 5.15 13.10
N LEU A 97 0.04 3.87 12.80
CA LEU A 97 -0.91 3.36 11.80
C LEU A 97 -2.38 3.60 12.17
N GLU A 98 -2.70 3.86 13.44
CA GLU A 98 -4.08 4.12 13.88
C GLU A 98 -4.67 5.42 13.33
N LYS A 99 -3.82 6.33 12.84
CA LYS A 99 -4.22 7.67 12.37
C LYS A 99 -3.85 7.94 10.91
N VAL A 100 -3.38 6.93 10.19
CA VAL A 100 -2.86 7.07 8.83
C VAL A 100 -3.93 6.69 7.82
N ASN A 101 -4.25 7.61 6.92
CA ASN A 101 -5.20 7.40 5.83
C ASN A 101 -4.53 7.27 4.45
N THR A 102 -3.25 7.64 4.34
CA THR A 102 -2.47 7.43 3.12
C THR A 102 -1.05 6.97 3.44
N ILE A 103 -0.55 5.93 2.77
CA ILE A 103 0.86 5.55 2.72
C ILE A 103 1.33 5.63 1.27
N SER A 104 2.46 6.30 1.07
CA SER A 104 3.15 6.38 -0.22
C SER A 104 4.55 5.83 -0.08
N ILE A 105 4.96 4.98 -1.01
CA ILE A 105 6.33 4.44 -1.08
C ILE A 105 6.83 4.61 -2.50
N LYS A 106 8.00 5.18 -2.64
CA LYS A 106 8.66 5.47 -3.91
C LYS A 106 10.03 4.81 -3.92
N PHE A 107 10.30 4.13 -5.02
CA PHE A 107 11.61 3.60 -5.36
C PHE A 107 12.16 4.42 -6.52
N GLU A 108 13.37 4.92 -6.39
CA GLU A 108 14.13 5.46 -7.51
C GLU A 108 15.20 4.46 -7.94
N GLY A 109 15.19 4.08 -9.21
CA GLY A 109 16.12 3.11 -9.77
C GLY A 109 17.44 3.71 -10.23
N VAL A 110 18.45 2.85 -10.39
CA VAL A 110 19.74 3.16 -11.01
C VAL A 110 19.56 3.21 -12.54
N GLY A 111 19.22 4.41 -13.06
CA GLY A 111 18.92 4.63 -14.47
C GLY A 111 18.02 5.85 -14.68
N LYS A 112 18.12 6.52 -15.84
CA LYS A 112 17.27 7.69 -16.12
C LYS A 112 15.80 7.25 -16.24
N GLY A 113 14.94 7.78 -15.38
CA GLY A 113 13.49 7.60 -15.44
C GLY A 113 12.95 6.31 -14.82
N ALA A 114 13.79 5.48 -14.21
CA ALA A 114 13.35 4.33 -13.44
C ALA A 114 12.81 4.80 -12.09
N SER A 115 11.48 4.91 -11.95
CA SER A 115 10.85 5.19 -10.67
C SER A 115 9.52 4.46 -10.57
N TRP A 116 9.28 3.89 -9.41
CA TRP A 116 8.05 3.19 -9.07
C TRP A 116 7.46 3.85 -7.83
N SER A 117 6.15 3.93 -7.77
CA SER A 117 5.46 4.49 -6.62
C SER A 117 4.22 3.67 -6.34
N SER A 118 4.04 3.31 -5.08
CA SER A 118 2.87 2.64 -4.54
C SER A 118 2.14 3.60 -3.63
N ILE A 119 0.82 3.62 -3.77
CA ILE A 119 -0.08 4.41 -2.94
C ILE A 119 -1.12 3.47 -2.36
N PHE A 120 -1.26 3.53 -1.05
CA PHE A 120 -2.31 2.90 -0.27
C PHE A 120 -3.10 4.03 0.35
N ASP A 121 -4.37 4.17 0.00
CA ASP A 121 -5.21 5.31 0.38
C ASP A 121 -6.61 4.84 0.73
N SER A 122 -7.16 5.35 1.82
CA SER A 122 -8.51 5.04 2.29
C SER A 122 -9.19 6.28 2.85
N SER A 123 -10.52 6.28 2.88
CA SER A 123 -11.33 7.36 3.45
C SER A 123 -11.21 7.49 4.98
N GLY A 124 -10.62 6.49 5.64
CA GLY A 124 -10.33 6.46 7.08
C GLY A 124 -8.94 5.87 7.33
N PRO A 125 -8.63 5.46 8.58
CA PRO A 125 -7.39 4.75 8.86
C PRO A 125 -7.25 3.52 7.96
N ILE A 126 -6.08 3.36 7.32
CA ILE A 126 -5.79 2.20 6.49
C ILE A 126 -5.64 0.97 7.40
N GLU A 127 -6.40 -0.08 7.10
CA GLU A 127 -6.27 -1.36 7.79
C GLU A 127 -5.10 -2.18 7.21
N ILE A 128 -3.94 -2.08 7.84
CA ILE A 128 -2.78 -2.91 7.50
C ILE A 128 -2.83 -4.21 8.31
N PRO A 129 -2.83 -5.39 7.66
CA PRO A 129 -2.97 -6.67 8.36
C PRO A 129 -1.71 -7.00 9.18
N SER A 130 -1.92 -7.52 10.40
CA SER A 130 -0.83 -8.12 11.20
C SER A 130 -0.49 -9.54 10.81
N GLU A 131 -1.40 -10.19 10.08
CA GLU A 131 -1.26 -11.52 9.54
C GLU A 131 -1.66 -11.41 8.05
N GLY A 132 -0.68 -11.59 7.16
CA GLY A 132 -0.84 -11.37 5.72
C GLY A 132 -0.31 -10.02 5.23
N TRP A 133 -0.56 -9.74 3.96
CA TRP A 133 0.02 -8.65 3.18
C TRP A 133 -1.06 -7.94 2.38
N LEU A 134 -1.18 -6.63 2.60
CA LEU A 134 -2.03 -5.74 1.80
C LEU A 134 -1.33 -5.45 0.48
N GLN A 135 -1.92 -5.93 -0.61
CA GLN A 135 -1.46 -5.73 -1.97
C GLN A 135 -1.88 -4.37 -2.51
N THR A 136 -1.19 -3.89 -3.55
CA THR A 136 -1.58 -2.66 -4.27
C THR A 136 -2.87 -2.82 -5.08
N SER A 137 -3.44 -4.02 -5.15
CA SER A 137 -4.80 -4.29 -5.62
C SER A 137 -5.88 -4.07 -4.55
N GLY A 138 -5.50 -3.96 -3.28
CA GLY A 138 -6.39 -3.98 -2.12
C GLY A 138 -6.68 -5.37 -1.56
N GLU A 139 -6.17 -6.44 -2.19
CA GLU A 139 -6.31 -7.80 -1.64
C GLU A 139 -5.39 -8.01 -0.43
N VAL A 140 -5.85 -8.77 0.56
CA VAL A 140 -5.01 -9.28 1.66
C VAL A 140 -4.63 -10.73 1.37
N THR A 141 -3.33 -11.03 1.35
CA THR A 141 -2.77 -12.33 0.94
C THR A 141 -1.78 -12.87 1.97
N ASP A 142 -1.54 -14.18 1.99
CA ASP A 142 -0.48 -14.77 2.83
C ASP A 142 0.92 -14.64 2.20
N ASP A 143 0.97 -14.36 0.90
CA ASP A 143 2.18 -14.16 0.12
C ASP A 143 2.47 -12.66 -0.02
N PRO A 144 3.68 -12.16 0.35
CA PRO A 144 4.04 -10.76 0.18
C PRO A 144 3.92 -10.26 -1.26
N CYS A 145 4.12 -11.10 -2.27
CA CYS A 145 4.36 -10.65 -3.64
C CYS A 145 3.54 -11.41 -4.69
N ARG A 146 2.27 -11.61 -4.38
CA ARG A 146 1.29 -12.36 -5.18
C ARG A 146 0.88 -11.68 -6.49
#